data_AF-A0AA38GTI8-F1
#
_entry.id   AF-A0AA38GTI8-F1
#
_cell.length_a   1.000
_cell.length_b   1.000
_cell.length_c   1.000
_cell.angle_alpha   90.00
_cell.angle_beta   90.00
_cell.angle_gamma   90.00
#
_symmetry.space_group_name_H-M   'P 1'
#
loop_
_entity.id
_entity.type
_entity.pdbx_description
1 polymer ?
#
loop_
_entity_poly.entity_id
_entity_poly.type
_entity_poly.pdbx_seq_one_letter_code
_entity_poly.pdbx_strand_id
1 'polypeptide(L)'
;MASFHGEFCLGLVIICSLCVTCGSTVDNSFHLEQVVLEESSIANGFSGILGEIEKQNVCHIKNSSCSFQDIQQLLSCEEDLKGIGSLNTTCQLNTSLQLHNDVLIIGEGNLEILPHVSVSCHLAGCVIGINISGDLILGENSSLGAGTLILDAKNLSLQKNSSLNTTALGGVPPPQTSGTPLGVDGAGGGHGGRGACCIKDEGKDQEDTWGGDVYAWSSLTNPWSYGSKGGTTTREKELGGGGGGRVKIVVSGILDVNGSISADGGDGGHEGGGGSGGSIILLVPKLKGTGAVSASGGKGWAGGGGGRVSIKSYSRQASLNIFVH
;
A
#
# COMPACT_ATOMS: atom_id res chain seq x y z
N MET A 1 -10.56 48.03 3.38
CA MET A 1 -11.81 47.42 2.91
C MET A 1 -11.55 46.83 1.53
N ALA A 2 -11.23 45.55 1.47
CA ALA A 2 -11.24 44.71 0.27
C ALA A 2 -11.24 43.27 0.77
N SER A 3 -12.44 42.67 0.79
CA SER A 3 -12.67 41.26 1.02
C SER A 3 -12.46 40.55 -0.31
N PHE A 4 -11.65 39.49 -0.32
CA PHE A 4 -11.66 38.49 -1.38
C PHE A 4 -12.03 37.15 -0.75
N HIS A 5 -13.27 36.72 -0.98
CA HIS A 5 -13.69 35.33 -0.84
C HIS A 5 -13.30 34.60 -2.12
N GLY A 6 -12.45 33.58 -1.99
CA GLY A 6 -12.11 32.64 -3.07
C GLY A 6 -11.69 31.32 -2.44
N GLU A 7 -12.57 30.31 -2.54
CA GLU A 7 -12.27 28.93 -2.18
C GLU A 7 -11.34 28.32 -3.24
N PHE A 8 -10.18 27.81 -2.81
CA PHE A 8 -9.29 27.00 -3.65
C PHE A 8 -9.02 25.67 -2.95
N CYS A 9 -9.45 24.56 -3.58
CA CYS A 9 -9.18 23.19 -3.12
C CYS A 9 -7.94 22.65 -3.83
N LEU A 10 -6.81 22.61 -3.12
CA LEU A 10 -5.55 22.06 -3.65
C LEU A 10 -5.34 20.60 -3.29
N GLY A 11 -4.84 19.80 -4.24
CA GLY A 11 -4.38 18.42 -4.02
C GLY A 11 -3.06 18.37 -3.25
N LEU A 12 -2.94 17.42 -2.31
CA LEU A 12 -1.79 17.26 -1.40
C LEU A 12 -0.91 16.08 -1.82
N VAL A 13 0.23 16.30 -2.46
CA VAL A 13 1.22 15.22 -2.69
C VAL A 13 2.22 15.20 -1.54
N ILE A 14 2.16 14.18 -0.69
CA ILE A 14 3.15 13.95 0.39
C ILE A 14 4.25 13.04 -0.17
N ILE A 15 5.49 13.51 -0.22
CA ILE A 15 6.66 12.67 -0.52
C ILE A 15 7.55 12.71 0.72
N CYS A 16 7.63 11.60 1.44
CA CYS A 16 8.49 11.46 2.61
C CYS A 16 9.55 10.39 2.29
N SER A 17 10.82 10.78 2.40
CA SER A 17 11.98 9.90 2.27
C SER A 17 12.79 10.05 3.55
N LEU A 18 12.77 9.03 4.42
CA LEU A 18 13.62 8.96 5.59
C LEU A 18 14.70 7.88 5.39
N CYS A 19 15.84 8.09 6.05
CA CYS A 19 16.97 7.17 6.07
C CYS A 19 17.08 6.58 7.48
N VAL A 20 17.04 5.26 7.61
CA VAL A 20 17.14 4.56 8.91
C VAL A 20 18.60 4.20 9.20
N THR A 21 19.09 4.48 10.40
CA THR A 21 20.45 4.16 10.85
C THR A 21 20.54 2.81 11.59
N CYS A 22 21.71 2.20 11.57
CA CYS A 22 21.96 0.90 12.21
C CYS A 22 21.66 0.94 13.73
N GLY A 23 20.90 -0.03 14.24
CA GLY A 23 20.66 -0.22 15.68
C GLY A 23 19.84 0.86 16.39
N SER A 24 19.15 1.75 15.68
CA SER A 24 18.35 2.84 16.28
C SER A 24 16.85 2.62 16.04
N THR A 25 16.05 2.73 17.10
CA THR A 25 14.61 2.99 17.01
C THR A 25 14.42 4.44 16.59
N VAL A 26 14.02 4.69 15.34
CA VAL A 26 13.68 6.06 14.91
C VAL A 26 12.26 6.35 15.41
N ASP A 27 12.15 6.92 16.60
CA ASP A 27 10.92 7.43 17.22
C ASP A 27 10.61 8.88 16.74
N ASN A 28 10.85 9.18 15.46
CA ASN A 28 10.53 10.51 14.91
C ASN A 28 9.26 10.45 14.09
N SER A 29 8.14 10.70 14.77
CA SER A 29 6.88 11.06 14.13
C SER A 29 7.07 12.42 13.44
N PHE A 30 7.08 12.47 12.11
CA PHE A 30 7.03 13.75 11.40
C PHE A 30 5.58 14.25 11.33
N HIS A 31 5.31 15.36 12.00
CA HIS A 31 4.18 16.23 11.67
C HIS A 31 4.52 16.96 10.36
N LEU A 32 3.84 16.63 9.26
CA LEU A 32 4.09 17.23 7.95
C LEU A 32 3.45 18.63 7.84
N GLU A 33 4.29 19.62 7.50
CA GLU A 33 3.88 20.92 6.96
C GLU A 33 3.54 20.83 5.46
N GLN A 34 2.55 21.62 5.04
CA GLN A 34 1.96 21.72 3.70
C GLN A 34 2.99 22.01 2.59
N VAL A 35 2.94 21.27 1.47
CA VAL A 35 3.50 21.70 0.19
C VAL A 35 2.36 21.79 -0.84
N VAL A 36 2.17 23.02 -1.34
CA VAL A 36 1.10 23.48 -2.25
C VAL A 36 1.66 23.51 -3.68
N LEU A 37 1.01 22.87 -4.66
CA LEU A 37 1.33 23.00 -6.09
C LEU A 37 0.04 23.33 -6.88
N GLU A 38 0.10 24.38 -7.73
CA GLU A 38 -1.03 24.95 -8.48
C GLU A 38 -1.55 24.09 -9.66
N GLU A 39 -2.81 24.32 -10.03
CA GLU A 39 -3.72 23.52 -10.88
C GLU A 39 -3.51 23.60 -12.41
N SER A 40 -4.07 22.63 -13.15
CA SER A 40 -5.19 22.92 -14.08
C SER A 40 -5.88 21.65 -14.65
N SER A 41 -7.23 21.66 -14.61
CA SER A 41 -8.19 20.88 -15.43
C SER A 41 -8.38 19.36 -15.20
N ILE A 42 -9.16 18.96 -14.18
CA ILE A 42 -9.70 17.58 -14.08
C ILE A 42 -11.19 17.58 -13.67
N ALA A 43 -12.02 18.32 -14.41
CA ALA A 43 -13.49 18.16 -14.34
C ALA A 43 -14.02 17.13 -15.36
N ASN A 44 -13.18 16.65 -16.29
CA ASN A 44 -13.54 15.68 -17.32
C ASN A 44 -12.99 14.26 -17.06
N GLY A 45 -12.33 14.02 -15.90
CA GLY A 45 -11.58 12.79 -15.63
C GLY A 45 -12.40 11.57 -15.22
N PHE A 46 -13.63 11.73 -14.71
CA PHE A 46 -14.43 10.61 -14.21
C PHE A 46 -14.87 9.62 -15.31
N SER A 47 -15.03 10.08 -16.56
CA SER A 47 -15.37 9.21 -17.69
C SER A 47 -14.13 8.58 -18.36
N GLY A 48 -12.92 9.11 -18.11
CA GLY A 48 -11.66 8.59 -18.66
C GLY A 48 -11.01 7.51 -17.80
N ILE A 49 -11.32 7.48 -16.50
CA ILE A 49 -10.73 6.53 -15.54
C ILE A 49 -11.24 5.10 -15.77
N LEU A 50 -12.49 4.91 -16.24
CA LEU A 50 -12.93 3.60 -16.73
C LEU A 50 -12.08 3.14 -17.94
N GLY A 51 -11.70 4.07 -18.83
CA GLY A 51 -10.82 3.78 -19.97
C GLY A 51 -9.34 3.55 -19.61
N GLU A 52 -8.88 4.02 -18.45
CA GLU A 52 -7.54 3.73 -17.91
C GLU A 52 -7.52 2.49 -17.00
N ILE A 53 -8.62 2.17 -16.32
CA ILE A 53 -8.84 0.85 -15.68
C ILE A 53 -8.85 -0.25 -16.76
N GLU A 54 -9.35 0.05 -17.97
CA GLU A 54 -9.28 -0.87 -19.13
C GLU A 54 -7.89 -0.96 -19.80
N LYS A 55 -6.94 -0.04 -19.52
CA LYS A 55 -5.65 0.01 -20.25
C LYS A 55 -4.39 -0.03 -19.40
N GLN A 56 -4.47 0.06 -18.08
CA GLN A 56 -3.28 -0.02 -17.22
C GLN A 56 -3.45 -1.05 -16.09
N ASN A 57 -3.13 -2.28 -16.48
CA ASN A 57 -2.27 -3.21 -15.74
C ASN A 57 -2.85 -3.89 -14.50
N VAL A 58 -3.84 -4.75 -14.76
CA VAL A 58 -3.96 -6.06 -14.08
C VAL A 58 -3.15 -7.16 -14.81
N CYS A 59 -2.46 -6.83 -15.90
CA CYS A 59 -1.57 -7.76 -16.62
C CYS A 59 -0.12 -7.24 -16.69
N HIS A 60 0.62 -7.35 -15.59
CA HIS A 60 2.09 -7.37 -15.60
C HIS A 60 2.61 -8.44 -14.62
N ILE A 61 2.01 -9.63 -14.68
CA ILE A 61 2.50 -10.81 -13.96
C ILE A 61 2.73 -11.88 -15.01
N LYS A 62 4.02 -12.07 -15.35
CA LYS A 62 4.61 -13.00 -16.33
C LYS A 62 4.53 -12.55 -17.80
N ASN A 63 5.67 -12.67 -18.46
CA ASN A 63 5.94 -12.31 -19.85
C ASN A 63 5.25 -13.30 -20.83
N SER A 64 3.93 -13.41 -20.73
CA SER A 64 3.07 -14.22 -21.59
C SER A 64 1.75 -13.47 -21.75
N SER A 65 1.33 -13.30 -22.99
CA SER A 65 0.07 -12.69 -23.43
C SER A 65 -1.10 -13.06 -22.52
N CYS A 66 -1.46 -12.17 -21.59
CA CYS A 66 -2.65 -12.33 -20.78
C CYS A 66 -3.80 -11.73 -21.57
N SER A 67 -4.71 -12.58 -22.02
CA SER A 67 -5.95 -12.15 -22.62
C SER A 67 -6.87 -11.67 -21.48
N PHE A 68 -7.64 -10.60 -21.70
CA PHE A 68 -8.64 -10.09 -20.75
C PHE A 68 -9.77 -11.12 -20.45
N GLN A 69 -9.71 -12.31 -21.04
CA GLN A 69 -10.66 -13.41 -20.88
C GLN A 69 -10.30 -14.37 -19.72
N ASP A 70 -9.13 -14.24 -19.09
CA ASP A 70 -8.66 -15.22 -18.09
C ASP A 70 -8.94 -14.82 -16.60
N ILE A 71 -9.56 -13.65 -16.35
CA ILE A 71 -10.02 -13.25 -15.00
C ILE A 71 -11.54 -13.12 -15.01
N GLN A 72 -12.24 -14.24 -15.20
CA GLN A 72 -13.70 -14.27 -15.27
C GLN A 72 -14.36 -15.12 -14.17
N GLN A 73 -13.72 -15.26 -13.00
CA GLN A 73 -14.45 -15.76 -11.85
C GLN A 73 -15.10 -14.58 -11.12
N LEU A 74 -16.28 -14.18 -11.62
CA LEU A 74 -17.20 -13.33 -10.87
C LEU A 74 -17.62 -14.11 -9.63
N LEU A 75 -17.13 -13.67 -8.47
CA LEU A 75 -17.44 -14.29 -7.19
C LEU A 75 -18.87 -13.96 -6.78
N SER A 76 -19.60 -14.94 -6.30
CA SER A 76 -20.88 -14.78 -5.64
C SER A 76 -20.69 -14.48 -4.15
N CYS A 77 -21.62 -13.75 -3.55
CA CYS A 77 -21.59 -13.50 -2.12
C CYS A 77 -21.73 -14.79 -1.30
N GLU A 78 -22.70 -15.63 -1.64
CA GLU A 78 -23.08 -16.77 -0.81
C GLU A 78 -22.19 -17.99 -1.03
N GLU A 79 -21.92 -18.37 -2.28
CA GLU A 79 -21.19 -19.60 -2.57
C GLU A 79 -19.68 -19.40 -2.46
N ASP A 80 -19.15 -18.32 -3.04
CA ASP A 80 -17.70 -18.11 -3.11
C ASP A 80 -17.15 -17.36 -1.90
N LEU A 81 -17.84 -16.30 -1.46
CA LEU A 81 -17.42 -15.49 -0.31
C LEU A 81 -18.01 -15.98 1.02
N LYS A 82 -18.84 -17.03 1.02
CA LYS A 82 -19.51 -17.58 2.22
C LYS A 82 -20.22 -16.50 3.06
N GLY A 83 -20.71 -15.47 2.39
CA GLY A 83 -21.43 -14.36 2.98
C GLY A 83 -22.94 -14.58 2.97
N ILE A 84 -23.66 -13.56 3.40
CA ILE A 84 -25.12 -13.51 3.38
C ILE A 84 -25.55 -12.37 2.45
N GLY A 85 -26.49 -12.66 1.55
CA GLY A 85 -27.06 -11.67 0.63
C GLY A 85 -26.40 -11.69 -0.74
N SER A 86 -26.19 -10.52 -1.34
CA SER A 86 -25.76 -10.40 -2.73
C SER A 86 -24.88 -9.17 -2.93
N LEU A 87 -23.90 -9.28 -3.82
CA LEU A 87 -23.03 -8.17 -4.20
C LEU A 87 -23.78 -7.03 -4.91
N ASN A 88 -24.99 -7.27 -5.44
CA ASN A 88 -25.83 -6.23 -6.05
C ASN A 88 -26.75 -5.52 -5.05
N THR A 89 -26.89 -6.05 -3.83
CA THR A 89 -27.68 -5.42 -2.76
C THR A 89 -26.79 -5.12 -1.56
N THR A 90 -26.65 -6.07 -0.64
CA THR A 90 -25.65 -6.03 0.43
C THR A 90 -25.12 -7.44 0.60
N CYS A 91 -23.79 -7.59 0.52
CA CYS A 91 -23.09 -8.81 0.85
C CYS A 91 -22.41 -8.65 2.20
N GLN A 92 -22.81 -9.46 3.18
CA GLN A 92 -22.20 -9.46 4.52
C GLN A 92 -21.32 -10.68 4.71
N LEU A 93 -20.02 -10.46 4.90
CA LEU A 93 -19.08 -11.51 5.23
C LEU A 93 -19.06 -11.68 6.74
N ASN A 94 -19.60 -12.80 7.23
CA ASN A 94 -19.64 -13.14 8.66
C ASN A 94 -18.58 -14.19 9.06
N THR A 95 -17.83 -14.70 8.08
CA THR A 95 -16.86 -15.77 8.25
C THR A 95 -15.54 -15.38 7.59
N SER A 96 -14.42 -15.65 8.26
CA SER A 96 -13.10 -15.37 7.71
C SER A 96 -12.79 -16.25 6.49
N LEU A 97 -12.13 -15.65 5.50
CA LEU A 97 -11.78 -16.27 4.23
C LEU A 97 -10.26 -16.25 4.02
N GLN A 98 -9.73 -17.40 3.62
CA GLN A 98 -8.35 -17.52 3.14
C GLN A 98 -8.37 -17.88 1.66
N LEU A 99 -7.95 -16.92 0.85
CA LEU A 99 -7.86 -17.00 -0.59
C LEU A 99 -6.47 -17.51 -0.98
N HIS A 100 -6.42 -18.22 -2.10
CA HIS A 100 -5.19 -18.87 -2.58
C HIS A 100 -4.78 -18.40 -3.97
N ASN A 101 -5.57 -17.53 -4.60
CA ASN A 101 -5.35 -16.99 -5.93
C ASN A 101 -5.78 -15.52 -5.94
N ASP A 102 -5.42 -14.82 -7.01
CA ASP A 102 -5.92 -13.48 -7.27
C ASP A 102 -7.45 -13.51 -7.44
N VAL A 103 -8.13 -12.54 -6.84
CA VAL A 103 -9.60 -12.44 -6.88
C VAL A 103 -10.05 -11.05 -7.26
N LEU A 104 -11.22 -10.98 -7.90
CA LEU A 104 -11.91 -9.74 -8.21
C LEU A 104 -13.37 -9.85 -7.77
N ILE A 105 -13.76 -9.04 -6.79
CA ILE A 105 -15.12 -8.96 -6.27
C ILE A 105 -15.79 -7.75 -6.92
N ILE A 106 -16.91 -7.97 -7.62
CA ILE A 106 -17.64 -6.92 -8.33
C ILE A 106 -19.10 -6.92 -7.89
N GLY A 107 -19.68 -5.75 -7.65
CA GLY A 107 -21.08 -5.62 -7.26
C GLY A 107 -21.63 -4.19 -7.37
N GLU A 108 -22.94 -4.08 -7.60
CA GLU A 108 -23.63 -2.79 -7.62
C GLU A 108 -24.07 -2.30 -6.23
N GLY A 109 -24.02 -3.18 -5.23
CA GLY A 109 -24.53 -2.98 -3.88
C GLY A 109 -23.45 -2.56 -2.88
N ASN A 110 -23.50 -3.13 -1.67
CA ASN A 110 -22.56 -2.90 -0.59
C ASN A 110 -21.80 -4.19 -0.24
N LEU A 111 -20.59 -4.05 0.27
CA LEU A 111 -19.81 -5.15 0.84
C LEU A 111 -19.41 -4.82 2.28
N GLU A 112 -19.85 -5.64 3.22
CA GLU A 112 -19.61 -5.46 4.65
C GLU A 112 -18.81 -6.65 5.19
N ILE A 113 -17.55 -6.40 5.56
CA ILE A 113 -16.75 -7.35 6.33
C ILE A 113 -17.12 -7.13 7.80
N LEU A 114 -17.87 -8.06 8.39
CA LEU A 114 -18.37 -7.90 9.76
C LEU A 114 -17.23 -7.86 10.80
N PRO A 115 -17.49 -7.39 12.04
CA PRO A 115 -16.47 -7.35 13.07
C PRO A 115 -15.77 -8.68 13.28
N HIS A 116 -14.45 -8.64 13.50
CA HIS A 116 -13.57 -9.81 13.68
C HIS A 116 -13.43 -10.75 12.46
N VAL A 117 -14.01 -10.40 11.31
CA VAL A 117 -13.85 -11.19 10.08
C VAL A 117 -12.57 -10.79 9.35
N SER A 118 -11.83 -11.79 8.88
CA SER A 118 -10.58 -11.59 8.15
C SER A 118 -10.64 -12.21 6.76
N VAL A 119 -10.39 -11.43 5.72
CA VAL A 119 -10.25 -11.90 4.34
C VAL A 119 -8.79 -11.75 3.94
N SER A 120 -8.11 -12.84 3.60
CA SER A 120 -6.66 -12.80 3.41
C SER A 120 -6.18 -13.65 2.25
N CYS A 121 -5.11 -13.20 1.59
CA CYS A 121 -4.30 -14.00 0.68
C CYS A 121 -2.83 -13.87 1.07
N HIS A 122 -2.24 -14.97 1.55
CA HIS A 122 -0.87 -14.96 2.09
C HIS A 122 0.23 -15.12 1.03
N LEU A 123 -0.14 -15.29 -0.24
CA LEU A 123 0.84 -15.36 -1.32
C LEU A 123 1.41 -13.97 -1.60
N ALA A 124 2.74 -13.88 -1.65
CA ALA A 124 3.44 -12.64 -1.97
C ALA A 124 3.01 -12.14 -3.36
N GLY A 125 2.57 -10.89 -3.43
CA GLY A 125 2.05 -10.26 -4.63
C GLY A 125 0.62 -10.65 -5.02
N CYS A 126 -0.07 -11.48 -4.24
CA CYS A 126 -1.47 -11.84 -4.48
C CYS A 126 -2.37 -10.62 -4.52
N VAL A 127 -3.33 -10.60 -5.45
CA VAL A 127 -4.20 -9.47 -5.71
C VAL A 127 -5.60 -9.75 -5.18
N ILE A 128 -6.12 -8.86 -4.33
CA ILE A 128 -7.55 -8.76 -4.05
C ILE A 128 -8.05 -7.43 -4.61
N GLY A 129 -8.86 -7.52 -5.67
CA GLY A 129 -9.59 -6.41 -6.25
C GLY A 129 -11.03 -6.38 -5.73
N ILE A 130 -11.52 -5.21 -5.35
CA ILE A 130 -12.92 -4.98 -4.94
C ILE A 130 -13.43 -3.77 -5.72
N ASN A 131 -14.49 -3.95 -6.49
CA ASN A 131 -15.18 -2.90 -7.24
C ASN A 131 -16.67 -2.93 -6.87
N ILE A 132 -17.08 -2.00 -6.02
CA ILE A 132 -18.42 -1.96 -5.43
C ILE A 132 -19.03 -0.57 -5.65
N SER A 133 -20.17 -0.47 -6.32
CA SER A 133 -20.79 0.83 -6.59
C SER A 133 -21.34 1.54 -5.33
N GLY A 134 -21.57 0.80 -4.24
CA GLY A 134 -22.02 1.31 -2.94
C GLY A 134 -20.90 1.40 -1.91
N ASP A 135 -21.23 1.02 -0.68
CA ASP A 135 -20.34 1.16 0.47
C ASP A 135 -19.51 -0.11 0.71
N LEU A 136 -18.21 0.06 0.91
CA LEU A 136 -17.30 -0.97 1.41
C LEU A 136 -16.99 -0.69 2.88
N ILE A 137 -17.38 -1.60 3.78
CA ILE A 137 -17.25 -1.41 5.22
C ILE A 137 -16.39 -2.54 5.80
N LEU A 138 -15.33 -2.17 6.51
CA LEU A 138 -14.57 -3.06 7.36
C LEU A 138 -14.97 -2.80 8.82
N GLY A 139 -15.64 -3.77 9.42
CA GLY A 139 -16.12 -3.75 10.79
C GLY A 139 -15.01 -3.71 11.83
N GLU A 140 -15.35 -3.49 13.10
CA GLU A 140 -14.35 -3.43 14.19
C GLU A 140 -13.45 -4.68 14.23
N ASN A 141 -12.14 -4.49 14.37
CA ASN A 141 -11.14 -5.57 14.40
C ASN A 141 -11.18 -6.53 13.18
N SER A 142 -11.79 -6.13 12.07
CA SER A 142 -11.76 -6.89 10.82
C SER A 142 -10.45 -6.66 10.05
N SER A 143 -10.11 -7.55 9.13
CA SER A 143 -8.93 -7.36 8.29
C SER A 143 -9.15 -7.79 6.84
N LEU A 144 -8.54 -7.05 5.93
CA LEU A 144 -8.41 -7.41 4.52
C LEU A 144 -6.92 -7.38 4.16
N GLY A 145 -6.33 -8.53 3.85
CA GLY A 145 -4.89 -8.65 3.64
C GLY A 145 -4.49 -9.37 2.37
N ALA A 146 -3.55 -8.80 1.61
CA ALA A 146 -3.00 -9.39 0.39
C ALA A 146 -1.68 -8.74 0.02
N GLY A 147 -1.01 -9.22 -1.03
CA GLY A 147 0.14 -8.50 -1.59
C GLY A 147 -0.26 -7.20 -2.29
N THR A 148 -1.42 -7.17 -2.95
CA THR A 148 -2.00 -6.01 -3.61
C THR A 148 -3.48 -5.89 -3.27
N LEU A 149 -3.90 -4.71 -2.82
CA LEU A 149 -5.29 -4.34 -2.64
C LEU A 149 -5.65 -3.24 -3.63
N ILE A 150 -6.68 -3.46 -4.45
CA ILE A 150 -7.25 -2.45 -5.34
C ILE A 150 -8.72 -2.31 -4.98
N LEU A 151 -9.09 -1.19 -4.36
CA LEU A 151 -10.43 -0.94 -3.85
C LEU A 151 -11.04 0.24 -4.61
N ASP A 152 -12.19 0.00 -5.24
CA ASP A 152 -13.03 1.01 -5.88
C ASP A 152 -14.41 0.97 -5.22
N ALA A 153 -14.82 2.07 -4.60
CA ALA A 153 -16.09 2.16 -3.88
C ALA A 153 -16.71 3.56 -3.90
N LYS A 154 -18.02 3.68 -3.63
CA LYS A 154 -18.61 4.99 -3.36
C LYS A 154 -18.19 5.54 -2.01
N ASN A 155 -18.24 4.74 -0.95
CA ASN A 155 -17.65 5.08 0.33
C ASN A 155 -16.85 3.88 0.85
N LEU A 156 -15.76 4.17 1.56
CA LEU A 156 -14.97 3.17 2.27
C LEU A 156 -14.83 3.57 3.73
N SER A 157 -15.25 2.69 4.63
CA SER A 157 -15.15 2.89 6.07
C SER A 157 -14.33 1.80 6.73
N LEU A 158 -13.20 2.20 7.32
CA LEU A 158 -12.39 1.37 8.19
C LEU A 158 -12.75 1.71 9.63
N GLN A 159 -13.52 0.84 10.29
CA GLN A 159 -13.88 1.02 11.68
C GLN A 159 -12.67 0.81 12.61
N LYS A 160 -12.86 1.03 13.91
CA LYS A 160 -11.81 0.93 14.92
C LYS A 160 -11.07 -0.41 14.83
N ASN A 161 -9.73 -0.36 14.85
CA ASN A 161 -8.83 -1.52 14.75
C ASN A 161 -9.01 -2.39 13.50
N SER A 162 -9.81 -1.97 12.51
CA SER A 162 -9.85 -2.65 11.23
C SER A 162 -8.57 -2.37 10.44
N SER A 163 -8.20 -3.27 9.52
CA SER A 163 -6.96 -3.10 8.77
C SER A 163 -7.05 -3.50 7.30
N LEU A 164 -6.49 -2.66 6.43
CA LEU A 164 -6.04 -3.03 5.10
C LEU A 164 -4.54 -3.34 5.19
N ASN A 165 -4.16 -4.60 5.10
CA ASN A 165 -2.81 -5.03 5.46
C ASN A 165 -2.08 -5.72 4.30
N THR A 166 -1.04 -5.08 3.80
CA THR A 166 -0.15 -5.65 2.77
C THR A 166 1.30 -5.79 3.24
N THR A 167 1.50 -5.75 4.56
CA THR A 167 2.82 -5.78 5.20
C THR A 167 3.55 -7.07 4.88
N ALA A 168 4.80 -6.95 4.44
CA ALA A 168 5.69 -8.06 4.05
C ALA A 168 5.17 -8.98 2.91
N LEU A 169 4.05 -8.63 2.26
CA LEU A 169 3.41 -9.43 1.20
C LEU A 169 3.72 -8.89 -0.20
N GLY A 170 4.71 -8.03 -0.35
CA GLY A 170 5.15 -7.48 -1.63
C GLY A 170 5.57 -8.57 -2.62
N GLY A 171 5.13 -8.43 -3.87
CA GLY A 171 5.63 -9.24 -4.97
C GLY A 171 7.04 -8.80 -5.41
N VAL A 172 7.43 -9.19 -6.62
CA VAL A 172 8.74 -8.81 -7.18
C VAL A 172 8.74 -7.30 -7.49
N PRO A 173 9.73 -6.52 -6.99
CA PRO A 173 9.88 -5.11 -7.36
C PRO A 173 10.16 -4.96 -8.88
N PRO A 174 10.13 -3.74 -9.44
CA PRO A 174 10.40 -3.53 -10.86
C PRO A 174 11.72 -4.19 -11.32
N PRO A 175 11.83 -4.72 -12.55
CA PRO A 175 13.07 -5.30 -13.05
C PRO A 175 14.24 -4.31 -13.00
N GLN A 176 15.46 -4.83 -12.81
CA GLN A 176 16.72 -4.06 -12.84
C GLN A 176 16.86 -3.00 -11.73
N THR A 177 16.11 -3.10 -10.63
CA THR A 177 16.38 -2.26 -9.45
C THR A 177 17.48 -2.90 -8.61
N SER A 178 18.37 -2.06 -8.06
CA SER A 178 19.32 -2.43 -6.99
C SER A 178 18.69 -2.28 -5.60
N GLY A 179 17.35 -2.27 -5.53
CA GLY A 179 16.59 -2.11 -4.28
C GLY A 179 16.60 -3.35 -3.38
N THR A 180 16.89 -4.54 -3.94
CA THR A 180 17.13 -5.74 -3.13
C THR A 180 18.65 -5.92 -2.98
N PRO A 181 19.20 -5.86 -1.76
CA PRO A 181 20.62 -6.04 -1.52
C PRO A 181 21.09 -7.42 -1.99
N LEU A 182 22.30 -7.47 -2.54
CA LEU A 182 22.96 -8.72 -2.94
C LEU A 182 24.01 -9.12 -1.88
N GLY A 183 24.36 -10.40 -1.85
CA GLY A 183 25.39 -10.90 -0.94
C GLY A 183 24.84 -11.31 0.42
N VAL A 184 25.73 -11.31 1.42
CA VAL A 184 25.46 -11.85 2.76
C VAL A 184 25.68 -10.80 3.85
N ASP A 185 25.36 -9.56 3.52
CA ASP A 185 25.67 -8.39 4.35
C ASP A 185 24.54 -8.07 5.35
N GLY A 186 23.41 -8.79 5.24
CA GLY A 186 22.20 -8.54 6.02
C GLY A 186 21.61 -7.15 5.80
N ALA A 187 21.94 -6.50 4.68
CA ALA A 187 21.51 -5.14 4.38
C ALA A 187 19.99 -5.04 4.20
N GLY A 188 19.40 -3.87 4.47
CA GLY A 188 17.96 -3.63 4.34
C GLY A 188 17.54 -3.37 2.90
N GLY A 189 16.30 -3.71 2.57
CA GLY A 189 15.70 -3.40 1.26
C GLY A 189 15.55 -1.90 1.05
N GLY A 190 15.64 -1.43 -0.19
CA GLY A 190 15.38 -0.05 -0.59
C GLY A 190 14.04 0.06 -1.31
N HIS A 191 13.32 1.16 -1.08
CA HIS A 191 12.24 1.66 -1.93
C HIS A 191 12.22 3.19 -1.83
N GLY A 192 11.16 3.89 -1.41
CA GLY A 192 11.12 5.35 -1.27
C GLY A 192 12.26 6.00 -0.45
N GLY A 193 12.97 5.21 0.36
CA GLY A 193 14.29 5.50 0.93
C GLY A 193 15.29 4.36 0.68
N ARG A 194 16.60 4.64 0.84
CA ARG A 194 17.64 3.60 0.79
C ARG A 194 17.50 2.69 2.02
N GLY A 195 17.76 1.40 1.85
CA GLY A 195 17.94 0.50 2.98
C GLY A 195 19.28 0.76 3.68
N ALA A 196 19.38 0.39 4.94
CA ALA A 196 20.63 0.49 5.69
C ALA A 196 21.59 -0.66 5.35
N CYS A 197 22.88 -0.48 5.58
CA CYS A 197 23.86 -1.57 5.63
C CYS A 197 24.73 -1.39 6.88
N CYS A 198 24.97 -2.47 7.61
CA CYS A 198 25.65 -2.46 8.91
C CYS A 198 27.05 -3.09 8.87
N ILE A 199 27.62 -3.31 7.68
CA ILE A 199 29.00 -3.75 7.54
C ILE A 199 29.95 -2.62 7.91
N LYS A 200 30.93 -2.95 8.75
CA LYS A 200 32.07 -2.09 9.08
C LYS A 200 33.28 -2.63 8.32
N ASP A 201 33.48 -2.18 7.09
CA ASP A 201 34.74 -2.38 6.39
C ASP A 201 35.75 -1.33 6.86
N GLU A 202 36.98 -1.75 7.20
CA GLU A 202 38.05 -0.80 7.49
C GLU A 202 38.31 0.09 6.25
N GLY A 203 38.03 1.39 6.38
CA GLY A 203 38.25 2.39 5.32
C GLY A 203 37.01 2.80 4.51
N LYS A 204 35.81 2.34 4.86
CA LYS A 204 34.55 2.90 4.32
C LYS A 204 33.76 3.57 5.44
N ASP A 205 33.37 4.82 5.22
CA ASP A 205 32.46 5.51 6.12
C ASP A 205 31.04 4.96 5.95
N GLN A 206 30.25 5.02 7.03
CA GLN A 206 28.85 4.59 7.03
C GLN A 206 28.01 5.38 5.99
N GLU A 207 28.44 6.59 5.63
CA GLU A 207 27.82 7.45 4.63
C GLU A 207 27.98 6.90 3.20
N ASP A 208 29.00 6.08 2.96
CA ASP A 208 29.31 5.46 1.66
C ASP A 208 28.81 4.01 1.56
N THR A 209 28.11 3.52 2.58
CA THR A 209 27.67 2.12 2.68
C THR A 209 26.16 2.05 2.93
N TRP A 210 25.40 1.69 1.89
CA TRP A 210 23.95 1.52 1.97
C TRP A 210 23.51 0.12 1.54
N GLY A 211 22.28 -0.22 1.90
CA GLY A 211 21.62 -1.44 1.46
C GLY A 211 20.99 -1.26 0.09
N GLY A 212 19.70 -1.54 -0.03
CA GLY A 212 18.99 -1.41 -1.30
C GLY A 212 18.86 0.04 -1.74
N ASP A 213 19.00 0.29 -3.04
CA ASP A 213 18.80 1.61 -3.64
C ASP A 213 17.33 2.02 -3.71
N VAL A 214 17.12 3.33 -3.81
CA VAL A 214 15.82 3.92 -4.12
C VAL A 214 15.45 3.71 -5.58
N TYR A 215 14.20 3.33 -5.85
CA TYR A 215 13.64 3.25 -7.19
C TYR A 215 12.27 3.94 -7.30
N ALA A 216 11.65 3.81 -8.48
CA ALA A 216 10.37 4.43 -8.84
C ALA A 216 10.39 5.98 -8.83
N TRP A 217 11.54 6.58 -9.18
CA TRP A 217 11.71 8.04 -9.29
C TRP A 217 10.85 8.69 -10.38
N SER A 218 10.46 7.94 -11.41
CA SER A 218 9.63 8.44 -12.51
C SER A 218 8.12 8.44 -12.19
N SER A 219 7.71 7.86 -11.06
CA SER A 219 6.30 7.67 -10.69
C SER A 219 5.98 8.20 -9.28
N LEU A 220 6.70 9.23 -8.83
CA LEU A 220 6.53 9.81 -7.48
C LEU A 220 5.09 10.21 -7.15
N THR A 221 4.38 10.77 -8.13
CA THR A 221 2.98 11.24 -7.99
C THR A 221 1.94 10.13 -8.18
N ASN A 222 2.38 8.92 -8.53
CA ASN A 222 1.53 7.75 -8.71
C ASN A 222 2.34 6.46 -8.40
N PRO A 223 2.77 6.29 -7.13
CA PRO A 223 3.64 5.18 -6.74
C PRO A 223 2.93 3.84 -6.90
N TRP A 224 3.49 2.93 -7.68
CA TRP A 224 2.88 1.61 -7.93
C TRP A 224 3.92 0.50 -8.01
N SER A 225 4.79 0.43 -6.99
CA SER A 225 5.82 -0.60 -6.87
C SER A 225 5.72 -1.32 -5.54
N TYR A 226 5.98 -2.63 -5.56
CA TYR A 226 6.22 -3.37 -4.34
C TYR A 226 7.50 -2.88 -3.67
N GLY A 227 7.57 -3.02 -2.34
CA GLY A 227 8.83 -2.92 -1.61
C GLY A 227 9.75 -4.09 -1.99
N SER A 228 11.05 -3.84 -1.87
CA SER A 228 12.10 -4.86 -2.00
C SER A 228 12.34 -5.58 -0.69
N LYS A 229 12.79 -6.83 -0.78
CA LYS A 229 13.20 -7.64 0.37
C LYS A 229 14.51 -7.11 0.97
N GLY A 230 14.72 -7.38 2.26
CA GLY A 230 16.04 -7.28 2.87
C GLY A 230 16.97 -8.42 2.43
N GLY A 231 18.26 -8.23 2.62
CA GLY A 231 19.30 -9.23 2.42
C GLY A 231 19.43 -10.18 3.61
N THR A 232 20.25 -11.22 3.44
CA THR A 232 20.57 -12.25 4.45
C THR A 232 22.01 -12.11 4.93
N THR A 233 22.37 -12.71 6.06
CA THR A 233 23.78 -12.85 6.50
C THR A 233 24.38 -14.22 6.19
N THR A 234 23.62 -15.13 5.56
CA THR A 234 24.06 -16.51 5.24
C THR A 234 23.75 -16.87 3.79
N ARG A 235 24.49 -17.82 3.20
CA ARG A 235 24.24 -18.25 1.80
C ARG A 235 23.18 -19.33 1.69
N GLU A 236 22.87 -19.97 2.81
CA GLU A 236 22.04 -21.17 2.89
C GLU A 236 20.57 -20.84 3.16
N LYS A 237 20.27 -19.63 3.64
CA LYS A 237 18.92 -19.20 4.05
C LYS A 237 18.61 -17.77 3.61
N GLU A 238 17.38 -17.56 3.20
CA GLU A 238 16.79 -16.24 2.95
C GLU A 238 16.19 -15.70 4.24
N LEU A 239 16.96 -14.88 4.96
CA LEU A 239 16.59 -14.36 6.29
C LEU A 239 16.02 -12.94 6.26
N GLY A 240 16.13 -12.26 5.11
CA GLY A 240 15.64 -10.89 4.96
C GLY A 240 14.12 -10.80 5.01
N GLY A 241 13.63 -9.70 5.59
CA GLY A 241 12.21 -9.40 5.65
C GLY A 241 11.59 -9.17 4.26
N GLY A 242 10.33 -9.58 4.09
CA GLY A 242 9.57 -9.37 2.86
C GLY A 242 9.34 -7.87 2.58
N GLY A 243 9.31 -7.46 1.32
CA GLY A 243 8.93 -6.08 0.97
C GLY A 243 7.45 -5.80 1.21
N GLY A 244 7.09 -4.53 1.38
CA GLY A 244 5.70 -4.11 1.52
C GLY A 244 4.89 -4.24 0.22
N GLY A 245 3.59 -4.47 0.37
CA GLY A 245 2.66 -4.63 -0.74
C GLY A 245 2.23 -3.33 -1.42
N ARG A 246 1.08 -3.38 -2.10
CA ARG A 246 0.50 -2.22 -2.78
C ARG A 246 -0.95 -2.01 -2.38
N VAL A 247 -1.33 -0.78 -2.12
CA VAL A 247 -2.72 -0.40 -1.85
C VAL A 247 -3.12 0.73 -2.79
N LYS A 248 -4.17 0.53 -3.57
CA LYS A 248 -4.83 1.58 -4.35
C LYS A 248 -6.28 1.69 -3.89
N ILE A 249 -6.67 2.87 -3.45
CA ILE A 249 -8.04 3.18 -3.04
C ILE A 249 -8.56 4.29 -3.93
N VAL A 250 -9.65 4.01 -4.63
CA VAL A 250 -10.40 4.97 -5.43
C VAL A 250 -11.78 5.07 -4.79
N VAL A 251 -12.11 6.23 -4.24
CA VAL A 251 -13.41 6.45 -3.61
C VAL A 251 -14.05 7.70 -4.20
N SER A 252 -15.30 7.60 -4.64
CA SER A 252 -16.02 8.76 -5.21
C SER A 252 -16.73 9.63 -4.16
N GLY A 253 -16.93 9.11 -2.95
CA GLY A 253 -17.53 9.80 -1.80
C GLY A 253 -16.51 10.05 -0.69
N ILE A 254 -16.61 9.29 0.40
CA ILE A 254 -15.83 9.47 1.63
C ILE A 254 -14.99 8.24 1.93
N LEU A 255 -13.70 8.47 2.21
CA LEU A 255 -12.83 7.51 2.89
C LEU A 255 -12.74 7.88 4.39
N ASP A 256 -13.28 7.01 5.25
CA ASP A 256 -13.27 7.14 6.72
C ASP A 256 -12.29 6.12 7.33
N VAL A 257 -11.15 6.60 7.85
CA VAL A 257 -10.07 5.76 8.37
C VAL A 257 -9.99 5.88 9.88
N ASN A 258 -10.65 4.97 10.61
CA ASN A 258 -10.49 4.80 12.06
C ASN A 258 -9.70 3.53 12.43
N GLY A 259 -9.29 2.77 11.40
CA GLY A 259 -8.38 1.63 11.48
C GLY A 259 -6.98 1.96 10.92
N SER A 260 -6.36 1.00 10.22
CA SER A 260 -5.06 1.17 9.57
C SER A 260 -5.03 0.76 8.09
N ILE A 261 -4.18 1.42 7.32
CA ILE A 261 -3.82 1.06 5.95
C ILE A 261 -2.30 0.88 5.92
N SER A 262 -1.84 -0.35 5.72
CA SER A 262 -0.42 -0.71 5.82
C SER A 262 0.12 -1.36 4.54
N ALA A 263 1.27 -0.86 4.11
CA ALA A 263 2.14 -1.44 3.09
C ALA A 263 3.56 -1.52 3.63
N ASP A 264 3.72 -1.94 4.87
CA ASP A 264 5.02 -1.92 5.56
C ASP A 264 5.94 -3.06 5.09
N GLY A 265 7.24 -2.86 5.20
CA GLY A 265 8.23 -3.92 5.07
C GLY A 265 8.16 -4.89 6.25
N GLY A 266 8.52 -6.15 6.01
CA GLY A 266 8.65 -7.17 7.04
C GLY A 266 9.99 -7.11 7.76
N ASP A 267 10.02 -7.63 8.99
CA ASP A 267 11.24 -7.68 9.78
C ASP A 267 12.14 -8.86 9.36
N GLY A 268 13.45 -8.62 9.28
CA GLY A 268 14.49 -9.64 8.97
C GLY A 268 15.20 -10.24 10.19
N GLY A 269 14.89 -9.77 11.41
CA GLY A 269 15.50 -10.27 12.64
C GLY A 269 16.99 -9.92 12.78
N HIS A 270 17.76 -10.73 13.51
CA HIS A 270 19.16 -10.44 13.83
C HIS A 270 20.15 -10.94 12.76
N GLU A 271 19.70 -11.75 11.81
CA GLU A 271 20.52 -12.34 10.73
C GLU A 271 20.01 -11.97 9.32
N GLY A 272 19.09 -11.01 9.24
CA GLY A 272 18.52 -10.55 7.99
C GLY A 272 18.13 -9.08 8.05
N GLY A 273 18.26 -8.39 6.92
CA GLY A 273 17.82 -7.01 6.81
C GLY A 273 16.31 -6.89 6.74
N GLY A 274 15.78 -5.76 7.19
CA GLY A 274 14.37 -5.43 7.06
C GLY A 274 13.98 -5.21 5.58
N GLY A 275 12.78 -5.64 5.22
CA GLY A 275 12.18 -5.32 3.92
C GLY A 275 11.83 -3.84 3.84
N SER A 276 11.79 -3.28 2.64
CA SER A 276 11.35 -1.88 2.44
C SER A 276 9.83 -1.76 2.40
N GLY A 277 9.32 -0.57 2.70
CA GLY A 277 7.90 -0.24 2.54
C GLY A 277 7.45 -0.27 1.07
N GLY A 278 6.15 -0.47 0.86
CA GLY A 278 5.51 -0.60 -0.44
C GLY A 278 4.93 0.70 -0.99
N SER A 279 3.84 0.63 -1.74
CA SER A 279 3.18 1.81 -2.32
C SER A 279 1.71 1.93 -1.88
N ILE A 280 1.30 3.13 -1.48
CA ILE A 280 -0.10 3.46 -1.19
C ILE A 280 -0.55 4.63 -2.06
N ILE A 281 -1.66 4.47 -2.76
CA ILE A 281 -2.33 5.54 -3.50
C ILE A 281 -3.77 5.68 -2.97
N LEU A 282 -4.11 6.88 -2.51
CA LEU A 282 -5.47 7.26 -2.14
C LEU A 282 -5.98 8.32 -3.11
N LEU A 283 -7.09 8.05 -3.80
CA LEU A 283 -7.77 8.97 -4.72
C LEU A 283 -9.18 9.21 -4.17
N VAL A 284 -9.34 10.27 -3.37
CA VAL A 284 -10.53 10.44 -2.52
C VAL A 284 -10.98 11.90 -2.39
N PRO A 285 -12.23 12.27 -2.70
CA PRO A 285 -12.74 13.63 -2.50
C PRO A 285 -12.67 14.09 -1.05
N LYS A 286 -13.03 13.20 -0.12
CA LYS A 286 -13.07 13.47 1.31
C LYS A 286 -12.37 12.36 2.09
N LEU A 287 -11.42 12.77 2.92
CA LEU A 287 -10.68 11.89 3.82
C LEU A 287 -10.89 12.35 5.26
N LYS A 288 -11.36 11.45 6.12
CA LYS A 288 -11.58 11.70 7.55
C LYS A 288 -11.21 10.48 8.41
N GLY A 289 -11.22 10.66 9.72
CA GLY A 289 -10.91 9.62 10.70
C GLY A 289 -9.61 9.92 11.45
N THR A 290 -9.29 9.09 12.44
CA THR A 290 -8.12 9.24 13.34
C THR A 290 -7.13 8.08 13.24
N GLY A 291 -7.28 7.24 12.21
CA GLY A 291 -6.46 6.08 11.97
C GLY A 291 -5.09 6.41 11.37
N ALA A 292 -4.43 5.38 10.85
CA ALA A 292 -3.06 5.46 10.35
C ALA A 292 -2.92 4.94 8.91
N VAL A 293 -2.05 5.60 8.13
CA VAL A 293 -1.57 5.11 6.83
C VAL A 293 -0.06 4.93 6.93
N SER A 294 0.45 3.73 6.67
CA SER A 294 1.88 3.40 6.83
C SER A 294 2.45 2.66 5.64
N ALA A 295 3.61 3.09 5.17
CA ALA A 295 4.43 2.37 4.21
C ALA A 295 5.89 2.40 4.68
N SER A 296 6.13 1.95 5.90
CA SER A 296 7.41 2.04 6.58
C SER A 296 8.29 0.82 6.28
N GLY A 297 9.60 0.96 6.36
CA GLY A 297 10.53 -0.16 6.30
C GLY A 297 10.46 -1.06 7.53
N GLY A 298 10.76 -2.34 7.34
CA GLY A 298 10.90 -3.31 8.41
C GLY A 298 12.24 -3.18 9.13
N LYS A 299 12.31 -3.78 10.32
CA LYS A 299 13.51 -3.83 11.16
C LYS A 299 14.33 -5.07 10.82
N GLY A 300 15.62 -5.05 11.14
CA GLY A 300 16.48 -6.21 10.96
C GLY A 300 17.91 -5.91 11.37
N TRP A 301 18.83 -6.79 10.97
CA TRP A 301 20.27 -6.58 11.06
C TRP A 301 20.63 -5.19 10.54
N ALA A 302 20.05 -4.83 9.39
CA ALA A 302 19.93 -3.47 8.91
C ALA A 302 18.47 -3.14 8.60
N GLY A 303 18.04 -1.91 8.87
CA GLY A 303 16.66 -1.46 8.61
C GLY A 303 16.36 -1.32 7.11
N GLY A 304 15.15 -1.67 6.70
CA GLY A 304 14.65 -1.39 5.36
C GLY A 304 14.29 0.08 5.19
N GLY A 305 14.39 0.59 3.97
CA GLY A 305 13.95 1.95 3.64
C GLY A 305 12.43 2.04 3.53
N GLY A 306 11.88 3.23 3.80
CA GLY A 306 10.46 3.51 3.62
C GLY A 306 9.95 3.32 2.19
N GLY A 307 8.64 3.23 2.08
CA GLY A 307 7.87 3.15 0.83
C GLY A 307 7.44 4.52 0.31
N ARG A 308 6.32 4.56 -0.43
CA ARG A 308 5.74 5.80 -0.95
C ARG A 308 4.24 5.85 -0.74
N VAL A 309 3.73 6.99 -0.29
CA VAL A 309 2.29 7.23 -0.09
C VAL A 309 1.90 8.45 -0.91
N SER A 310 0.85 8.37 -1.72
CA SER A 310 0.30 9.49 -2.48
C SER A 310 -1.18 9.67 -2.16
N ILE A 311 -1.60 10.87 -1.77
CA ILE A 311 -2.99 11.15 -1.36
C ILE A 311 -3.56 12.28 -2.23
N LYS A 312 -4.36 11.95 -3.23
CA LYS A 312 -5.07 12.95 -4.03
C LYS A 312 -6.43 13.20 -3.39
N SER A 313 -6.56 14.34 -2.70
CA SER A 313 -7.80 14.76 -2.07
C SER A 313 -8.19 16.19 -2.39
N TYR A 314 -9.50 16.47 -2.35
CA TYR A 314 -10.11 17.71 -2.84
C TYR A 314 -10.87 18.48 -1.73
N SER A 315 -10.66 18.15 -0.44
CA SER A 315 -11.26 18.86 0.69
C SER A 315 -10.34 18.92 1.92
N ARG A 316 -10.62 19.84 2.87
CA ARG A 316 -9.88 19.97 4.13
C ARG A 316 -9.94 18.66 4.92
N GLN A 317 -8.77 18.14 5.27
CA GLN A 317 -8.62 16.86 5.95
C GLN A 317 -8.83 16.99 7.46
N ALA A 318 -9.40 15.94 8.06
CA ALA A 318 -9.25 15.71 9.50
C ALA A 318 -7.84 15.15 9.80
N SER A 319 -7.41 15.17 11.06
CA SER A 319 -6.08 14.74 11.50
C SER A 319 -5.87 13.23 11.33
N LEU A 320 -5.26 12.81 10.21
CA LEU A 320 -4.73 11.45 10.00
C LEU A 320 -3.24 11.38 10.33
N ASN A 321 -2.80 10.22 10.85
CA ASN A 321 -1.39 9.93 11.03
C ASN A 321 -0.83 9.20 9.80
N ILE A 322 0.23 9.73 9.20
CA ILE A 322 0.88 9.16 8.02
C ILE A 322 2.33 8.85 8.36
N PHE A 323 2.75 7.61 8.13
CA PHE A 323 4.09 7.12 8.46
C PHE A 323 4.79 6.60 7.20
N VAL A 324 5.98 7.16 6.92
CA VAL A 324 6.89 6.68 5.87
C VAL A 324 8.31 6.89 6.38
N HIS A 325 9.00 5.80 6.74
CA HIS A 325 10.39 5.82 7.20
C HIS A 325 11.15 4.60 6.69
#